data_AF-A0A383EPR2-F1
#
_entry.id   AF-A0A383EPR2-F1
#
_cell.length_a   1.000
_cell.length_b   1.000
_cell.length_c   1.000
_cell.angle_alpha   90.00
_cell.angle_beta   90.00
_cell.angle_gamma   90.00
#
_symmetry.space_group_name_H-M   'P 1'
#
loop_
_entity.id
_entity.type
_entity.pdbx_description
1 polymer ?
#
loop_
_entity_poly.entity_id
_entity_poly.type
_entity_poly.pdbx_seq_one_letter_code
_entity_poly.pdbx_strand_id
1 'polypeptide(L)' 'SENEKNEAFQKLQNGAHCEITRFKGLGEISPKEFGQFIGANMRAVPVGVEHSHEIPDLLNFYMGSNTSDRRQYIMENLV' A
#
# COMPACT_ATOMS: atom_id res chain seq x y z
N SER A 1 8.37 -6.10 -0.02
CA SER A 1 9.39 -5.08 -0.32
C SER A 1 10.07 -5.43 -1.63
N GLU A 2 10.55 -4.44 -2.40
CA GLU A 2 11.29 -4.70 -3.65
C GLU A 2 12.53 -5.58 -3.42
N ASN A 3 13.22 -5.38 -2.28
CA ASN A 3 14.37 -6.20 -1.92
C ASN A 3 13.98 -7.66 -1.70
N GLU A 4 12.90 -7.93 -0.96
CA GLU A 4 12.41 -9.30 -0.73
C GLU A 4 12.01 -10.00 -2.03
N LYS A 5 11.40 -9.26 -2.97
CA LYS A 5 11.09 -9.75 -4.32
C LYS A 5 12.37 -10.18 -5.04
N ASN A 6 13.40 -9.34 -5.03
CA ASN A 6 14.66 -9.60 -5.72
C ASN A 6 15.42 -10.78 -5.10
N GLU A 7 15.47 -10.89 -3.78
CA GLU A 7 16.09 -12.02 -3.07
C GLU A 7 15.37 -13.34 -3.34
N ALA A 8 14.04 -13.36 -3.33
CA ALA A 8 13.26 -14.55 -3.66
C ALA A 8 13.48 -14.98 -5.11
N PHE A 9 13.52 -14.02 -6.04
CA PHE A 9 13.79 -14.29 -7.44
C PHE A 9 15.19 -14.92 -7.65
N GLN A 10 16.23 -14.37 -7.02
CA GLN A 10 17.59 -14.95 -7.08
C GLN A 10 17.66 -16.38 -6.53
N LYS A 11 16.92 -16.68 -5.45
CA LYS A 11 16.86 -18.04 -4.89
C LYS A 11 16.20 -19.06 -5.83
N LEU A 12 15.22 -18.61 -6.62
CA LEU A 12 14.42 -19.48 -7.51
C LEU A 12 15.01 -19.63 -8.92
N GLN A 13 15.91 -18.72 -9.34
CA GLN A 13 16.55 -18.71 -10.67
C GLN A 13 17.34 -19.99 -11.02
N ASN A 14 17.72 -20.81 -10.04
CA ASN A 14 18.56 -21.99 -10.26
C ASN A 14 17.83 -23.24 -10.81
N GLY A 15 16.53 -23.19 -11.13
CA GLY A 15 15.78 -24.41 -11.49
C GLY A 15 14.61 -24.31 -12.47
N ALA A 16 14.01 -23.14 -12.71
CA ALA A 16 12.88 -23.02 -13.63
C ALA A 16 12.67 -21.56 -14.09
N HIS A 17 11.95 -21.39 -15.20
CA HIS A 17 11.46 -20.07 -15.62
C HIS A 17 10.43 -19.55 -14.60
N CYS A 18 10.77 -18.47 -13.88
CA CYS A 18 9.88 -17.84 -12.91
C CYS A 18 9.09 -16.69 -13.56
N GLU A 19 7.77 -16.78 -13.52
CA GLU A 19 6.88 -15.67 -13.86
C GLU A 19 6.61 -14.80 -12.62
N ILE A 20 6.66 -13.48 -12.80
CA ILE A 20 6.36 -12.52 -11.74
C ILE A 20 5.02 -11.87 -12.04
N THR A 21 4.03 -12.11 -11.17
CA THR A 21 2.72 -11.47 -11.24
C THR A 21 2.59 -10.44 -10.12
N ARG A 22 2.13 -9.23 -10.45
CA ARG A 22 1.82 -8.18 -9.47
C ARG A 22 0.32 -8.11 -9.25
N PHE A 23 -0.13 -8.47 -8.07
CA PHE A 23 -1.50 -8.20 -7.61
C PHE A 23 -1.79 -6.69 -7.66
N LYS A 24 -2.85 -6.28 -8.36
CA LYS A 24 -3.34 -4.89 -8.38
C LYS A 24 -4.41 -4.66 -7.32
N GLY A 25 -5.14 -5.70 -6.95
CA GLY A 25 -6.10 -5.68 -5.85
C GLY A 25 -6.29 -7.03 -5.17
N LEU A 26 -7.09 -7.03 -4.11
CA LEU A 26 -7.37 -8.23 -3.32
C LEU A 26 -8.28 -9.24 -4.06
N GLY A 27 -8.96 -8.83 -5.13
CA GLY A 27 -9.80 -9.71 -5.93
C GLY A 27 -9.04 -10.67 -6.86
N GLU A 28 -7.73 -10.47 -7.02
CA GLU A 28 -6.86 -11.32 -7.86
C GLU A 28 -6.30 -12.54 -7.11
N ILE A 29 -6.58 -12.65 -5.81
CA ILE A 29 -6.13 -13.76 -4.96
C ILE A 29 -7.34 -14.50 -4.40
N SER A 30 -7.28 -15.83 -4.33
CA SER A 30 -8.38 -16.60 -3.78
C SER A 30 -8.52 -16.34 -2.26
N PRO A 31 -9.74 -16.40 -1.67
CA PRO A 31 -9.91 -16.20 -0.23
C PRO A 31 -9.07 -17.15 0.63
N LYS A 32 -8.87 -18.39 0.17
CA LYS A 32 -8.07 -19.41 0.85
C LYS A 32 -6.58 -19.02 0.90
N GLU A 33 -6.04 -18.50 -0.20
CA GLU A 33 -4.65 -18.04 -0.26
C GLU A 33 -4.47 -16.73 0.48
N PHE A 34 -5.40 -15.78 0.34
CA PHE A 34 -5.34 -14.51 1.04
C PHE A 34 -5.36 -14.68 2.56
N GLY A 35 -6.16 -15.64 3.07
CA GLY A 35 -6.20 -15.96 4.49
C GLY A 35 -4.84 -16.35 5.08
N GLN A 36 -3.90 -16.86 4.29
CA GLN A 36 -2.54 -17.19 4.75
C GLN A 36 -1.72 -15.95 5.10
N PHE A 37 -2.07 -14.78 4.56
CA PHE A 37 -1.40 -13.51 4.83
C PHE A 37 -1.97 -12.77 6.06
N ILE A 38 -3.10 -13.23 6.60
CA ILE A 38 -3.77 -12.62 7.75
C ILE A 38 -3.51 -13.47 9.00
N GLY A 39 -2.82 -12.90 9.99
CA GLY A 39 -2.48 -13.60 11.22
C GLY A 39 -1.39 -12.86 12.00
N ALA A 40 -0.76 -13.53 12.97
CA ALA A 40 0.26 -12.92 13.83
C ALA A 40 1.47 -12.36 13.07
N ASN A 41 1.79 -12.94 11.91
CA ASN A 41 2.90 -12.50 11.05
C ASN A 41 2.49 -11.49 9.97
N MET A 42 1.25 -10.98 10.03
CA MET A 42 0.79 -9.98 9.06
C MET A 42 1.56 -8.67 9.25
N ARG A 43 1.73 -7.92 8.16
CA ARG A 43 2.40 -6.62 8.18
C ARG A 43 1.41 -5.52 8.53
N ALA A 44 0.87 -5.57 9.74
CA ALA A 44 -0.02 -4.52 10.24
C ALA A 44 0.77 -3.24 10.51
N VAL A 45 0.30 -2.12 9.97
CA VAL A 45 0.85 -0.79 10.30
C VAL A 45 -0.11 -0.17 11.32
N PRO A 46 0.29 -0.03 12.59
CA PRO A 46 -0.55 0.63 13.57
C PRO A 46 -0.71 2.11 13.20
N VAL A 47 -1.94 2.61 13.23
CA VAL A 47 -2.22 4.02 12.98
C VAL A 47 -2.22 4.74 14.33
N GLY A 48 -1.18 5.55 14.57
CA GLY A 48 -1.09 6.44 15.72
C GLY A 48 -1.66 7.82 15.42
N VAL A 49 -2.17 8.50 16.45
CA VAL A 49 -2.61 9.89 16.36
C VAL A 49 -1.86 10.70 17.39
N GLU A 50 -0.84 11.45 16.95
CA GLU A 50 -0.02 12.28 17.83
C GLU A 50 -0.63 13.68 18.03
N HIS A 51 -1.32 14.21 17.02
CA HIS A 51 -1.90 15.56 17.03
C HIS A 51 -3.39 15.52 16.67
N SER A 52 -4.22 14.98 17.57
CA SER A 52 -5.66 14.77 17.33
C SER A 52 -6.42 16.04 16.95
N HIS A 53 -5.95 17.21 17.38
CA HIS A 53 -6.57 18.50 17.07
C HIS A 53 -6.42 18.91 15.60
N GLU A 54 -5.41 18.40 14.89
CA GLU A 54 -5.13 18.70 13.48
C GLU A 54 -5.92 17.76 12.54
N ILE A 55 -6.44 16.63 13.05
CA ILE A 55 -7.18 15.64 12.25
C ILE A 55 -8.33 16.26 11.47
N PRO A 56 -9.23 17.07 12.07
CA PRO A 56 -10.39 17.57 11.33
C PRO A 56 -9.99 18.40 10.11
N ASP A 57 -8.98 19.26 10.26
CA ASP A 57 -8.49 20.12 9.18
C ASP A 57 -7.78 19.31 8.10
N LEU A 58 -6.97 18.32 8.49
CA LEU A 58 -6.31 17.38 7.57
C LEU A 58 -7.34 16.61 6.73
N LEU A 59 -8.38 16.06 7.38
CA LEU A 59 -9.44 15.33 6.70
C LEU A 59 -10.27 16.26 5.80
N ASN A 60 -10.59 17.47 6.24
CA ASN A 60 -11.30 18.44 5.42
C ASN A 60 -10.48 18.84 4.19
N PHE A 61 -9.17 19.00 4.33
CA PHE A 61 -8.29 19.29 3.20
C PHE A 61 -8.29 18.13 2.19
N TYR A 62 -7.98 16.90 2.60
CA TYR A 62 -7.85 15.78 1.64
C TYR A 62 -9.18 15.18 1.17
N MET A 63 -10.21 15.15 2.03
CA MET A 63 -11.49 14.47 1.78
C MET A 63 -12.68 15.42 1.61
N GLY A 64 -12.51 16.72 1.86
CA GLY A 64 -13.58 17.71 1.74
C GLY A 64 -13.88 18.13 0.30
N SER A 65 -14.41 19.35 0.14
CA SER A 65 -14.78 19.90 -1.16
C SER A 65 -13.55 20.14 -2.06
N ASN A 66 -13.78 20.21 -3.37
CA ASN A 66 -12.70 20.47 -4.32
C ASN A 66 -12.33 21.95 -4.36
N THR A 67 -11.37 22.34 -3.53
CA THR A 67 -10.86 23.70 -3.46
C THR A 67 -9.71 23.94 -4.43
N SER A 68 -9.49 25.21 -4.81
CA SER A 68 -8.33 25.60 -5.63
C SER A 68 -7.01 25.28 -4.95
N ASP A 69 -6.92 25.48 -3.65
CA ASP A 69 -5.70 25.22 -2.86
C ASP A 69 -5.34 23.74 -2.85
N ARG A 70 -6.34 22.86 -2.68
CA ARG A 70 -6.12 21.41 -2.76
C ARG A 70 -5.63 21.00 -4.13
N ARG A 71 -6.21 21.57 -5.20
CA ARG A 71 -5.78 21.29 -6.56
C ARG A 71 -4.33 21.71 -6.80
N GLN A 72 -3.97 22.92 -6.38
CA GLN A 72 -2.61 23.43 -6.51
C GLN A 72 -1.62 22.51 -5.78
N TYR A 73 -1.93 22.14 -4.54
CA TYR A 73 -1.12 21.22 -3.76
C TYR A 73 -0.92 19.85 -4.45
N ILE A 74 -1.99 19.26 -5.00
CA ILE A 74 -1.91 17.99 -5.73
C ILE A 74 -1.01 18.11 -6.96
N MET A 75 -1.17 19.19 -7.74
CA MET A 75 -0.36 19.42 -8.94
C MET A 75 1.13 19.61 -8.65
N GLU A 76 1.47 20.15 -7.48
CA GLU A 76 2.86 20.40 -7.08
C GLU A 76 3.55 19.16 -6.48
N ASN A 77 2.79 18.25 -5.87
CA ASN A 77 3.36 17.21 -5.00
C ASN A 77 3.04 15.76 -5.42
N LEU A 78 1.95 15.53 -6.16
CA LEU A 78 1.40 14.19 -6.38
C LEU A 78 1.17 13.82 -7.86
N VAL A 79 1.43 14.75 -8.78
CA VAL A 79 1.28 14.58 -10.25
C VAL A 79 2.64 14.61 -10.92
#